data_AF-A0AAW4TUG0-F1
#
_entry.id   AF-A0AAW4TUG0-F1
#
_cell.length_a   1.000
_cell.length_b   1.000
_cell.length_c   1.000
_cell.angle_alpha   90.00
_cell.angle_beta   90.00
_cell.angle_gamma   90.00
#
_symmetry.space_group_name_H-M   'P 1'
#
loop_
_entity.id
_entity.type
_entity.pdbx_description
1 polymer ?
#
loop_
_entity_poly.entity_id
_entity_poly.type
_entity_poly.pdbx_seq_one_letter_code
_entity_poly.pdbx_strand_id
1 'polypeptide(L)'
;MTREDVIEKLRSGELTPQDIAANGWMCSVTQRISKIKQPRGGYIKPKEFEQTMLDGGGIDELHPEENVSPSLVGIAVDYLTRFMSGTSVEEAFKVSKLGAHVVRQRRLFKKLLSNVYGLDDDSIVAAVKLSGFDSAYRAGVMAYRPVEDIEPDGDTVENIRTMVERSLRFFNQYGPKVMDGLTFEGGYTGYVATGDGDFLTNDTLWDFKVSKQKLQNKYTLQLLMYWRMGLHSIHPEYENVKYLGVYNPRMNIVYRLDVNDIPTDVISTVETEVIGY
;
A
#
# COMPACT_ATOMS: atom_id res chain seq x y z
N MET A 1 -2.04 24.52 11.44
CA MET A 1 -3.51 24.49 11.30
C MET A 1 -3.92 23.06 11.56
N THR A 2 -4.75 22.84 12.58
CA THR A 2 -5.21 21.49 12.93
C THR A 2 -6.14 20.96 11.84
N ARG A 3 -6.44 19.66 11.88
CA ARG A 3 -7.42 19.07 10.95
C ARG A 3 -8.80 19.69 11.18
N GLU A 4 -9.16 19.91 12.43
CA GLU A 4 -10.41 20.52 12.89
C GLU A 4 -10.53 21.95 12.38
N ASP A 5 -9.45 22.75 12.47
CA ASP A 5 -9.41 24.11 11.94
C ASP A 5 -9.68 24.12 10.42
N VAL A 6 -9.06 23.20 9.66
CA VAL A 6 -9.27 23.13 8.20
C VAL A 6 -10.73 22.80 7.89
N ILE A 7 -11.31 21.85 8.62
CA ILE A 7 -12.70 21.42 8.44
C ILE A 7 -13.67 22.55 8.83
N GLU A 8 -13.41 23.27 9.92
CA GLU A 8 -14.22 24.39 10.35
C GLU A 8 -14.20 25.51 9.31
N LYS A 9 -13.01 25.88 8.81
CA LYS A 9 -12.86 26.90 7.76
C LYS A 9 -13.49 26.52 6.43
N LEU A 10 -13.48 25.23 6.08
CA LEU A 10 -14.26 24.73 4.94
C LEU A 10 -15.77 24.91 5.16
N ARG A 11 -16.26 24.60 6.38
CA ARG A 11 -17.68 24.70 6.72
C ARG A 11 -18.14 26.16 6.79
N SER A 12 -17.30 27.07 7.27
CA SER A 12 -17.59 28.51 7.33
C SER A 12 -17.46 29.21 5.98
N GLY A 13 -16.83 28.56 4.99
CA GLY A 13 -16.57 29.13 3.66
C GLY A 13 -15.32 30.01 3.59
N GLU A 14 -14.52 30.06 4.65
CA GLU A 14 -13.21 30.74 4.67
C GLU A 14 -12.16 30.05 3.79
N LEU A 15 -12.29 28.73 3.60
CA LEU A 15 -11.47 27.94 2.68
C LEU A 15 -12.36 27.25 1.65
N THR A 16 -11.84 27.15 0.43
CA THR A 16 -12.42 26.33 -0.64
C THR A 16 -11.68 24.98 -0.76
N PRO A 17 -12.30 23.95 -1.37
CA PRO A 17 -11.59 22.73 -1.75
C PRO A 17 -10.36 22.99 -2.62
N GLN A 18 -10.40 24.03 -3.46
CA GLN A 18 -9.26 24.46 -4.28
C GLN A 18 -8.10 24.97 -3.41
N ASP A 19 -8.39 25.73 -2.36
CA ASP A 19 -7.37 26.22 -1.43
C ASP A 19 -6.67 25.05 -0.71
N ILE A 20 -7.44 24.05 -0.28
CA ILE A 20 -6.88 22.82 0.32
C ILE A 20 -5.98 22.09 -0.67
N ALA A 21 -6.45 21.91 -1.91
CA ALA A 21 -5.69 21.23 -2.93
C ALA A 21 -4.37 21.97 -3.24
N ALA A 22 -4.44 23.30 -3.39
CA ALA A 22 -3.31 24.17 -3.69
C ALA A 22 -2.27 24.19 -2.56
N ASN A 23 -2.73 24.25 -1.31
CA ASN A 23 -1.84 24.29 -0.15
C ASN A 23 -1.39 22.90 0.34
N GLY A 24 -1.92 21.83 -0.25
CA GLY A 24 -1.55 20.46 0.12
C GLY A 24 -2.00 20.08 1.54
N TRP A 25 -3.15 20.60 1.97
CA TRP A 25 -3.78 20.25 3.23
C TRP A 25 -4.67 19.01 3.07
N MET A 26 -4.92 18.33 4.19
CA MET A 26 -5.79 17.16 4.31
C MET A 26 -5.61 16.10 3.19
N CYS A 27 -4.37 15.90 2.74
CA CYS A 27 -4.09 14.99 1.63
C CYS A 27 -3.76 13.57 2.15
N SER A 28 -3.74 12.59 1.26
CA SER A 28 -3.21 11.27 1.61
C SER A 28 -1.69 11.33 1.82
N VAL A 29 -1.12 10.37 2.55
CA VAL A 29 0.34 10.24 2.68
C VAL A 29 1.03 10.25 1.31
N THR A 30 0.53 9.48 0.34
CA THR A 30 1.08 9.42 -1.02
C THR A 30 0.99 10.77 -1.75
N GLN A 31 -0.10 11.51 -1.58
CA GLN A 31 -0.25 12.86 -2.14
C GLN A 31 0.70 13.85 -1.46
N ARG A 32 0.86 13.78 -0.13
CA ARG A 32 1.79 14.63 0.63
C ARG A 32 3.21 14.44 0.13
N ILE A 33 3.66 13.19 0.02
CA ILE A 33 4.99 12.82 -0.49
C ILE A 33 5.23 13.38 -1.90
N SER A 34 4.21 13.39 -2.76
CA SER A 34 4.35 13.92 -4.13
C SER A 34 4.48 15.44 -4.19
N LYS A 35 3.97 16.16 -3.18
CA LYS A 35 3.98 17.63 -3.13
C LYS A 35 5.20 18.22 -2.43
N ILE A 36 5.87 17.45 -1.58
CA ILE A 36 7.05 17.93 -0.86
C ILE A 36 8.33 17.69 -1.65
N LYS A 37 9.29 18.61 -1.50
CA LYS A 37 10.63 18.44 -2.06
C LYS A 37 11.50 17.74 -1.03
N GLN A 38 11.87 16.49 -1.30
CA GLN A 38 12.82 15.76 -0.46
C GLN A 38 14.26 16.26 -0.65
N PRO A 39 15.13 16.13 0.36
CA PRO A 39 16.56 16.37 0.21
C PRO A 39 17.20 15.42 -0.82
N ARG A 40 18.41 15.74 -1.27
CA ARG A 40 19.13 14.90 -2.24
C ARG A 40 19.37 13.51 -1.64
N GLY A 41 18.75 12.50 -2.24
CA GLY A 41 18.81 11.11 -1.77
C GLY A 41 17.64 10.69 -0.88
N GLY A 42 16.69 11.60 -0.59
CA GLY A 42 15.59 11.33 0.32
C GLY A 42 15.96 11.60 1.78
N TYR A 43 14.94 11.70 2.64
CA TYR A 43 15.15 11.83 4.09
C TYR A 43 15.84 10.60 4.67
N ILE A 44 15.50 9.42 4.15
CA ILE A 44 16.20 8.16 4.37
C ILE A 44 16.59 7.62 2.99
N LYS A 45 17.87 7.35 2.75
CA LYS A 45 18.33 6.85 1.45
C LYS A 45 18.02 5.36 1.34
N PRO A 46 17.53 4.86 0.19
CA PRO A 46 17.26 3.43 -0.02
C PRO A 46 18.44 2.51 0.27
N LYS A 47 19.67 3.00 0.10
CA LYS A 47 20.91 2.25 0.38
C LYS A 47 21.20 2.03 1.87
N GLU A 48 20.48 2.72 2.76
CA GLU A 48 20.61 2.54 4.21
C GLU A 48 19.82 1.31 4.68
N PHE A 49 18.90 0.79 3.87
CA PHE A 49 18.22 -0.47 4.14
C PHE A 49 19.14 -1.66 3.83
N GLU A 50 19.24 -2.60 4.76
CA GLU A 50 19.78 -3.92 4.51
C GLU A 50 18.92 -4.64 3.47
N GLN A 51 19.56 -5.29 2.51
CA GLN A 51 18.90 -5.98 1.40
C GLN A 51 19.15 -7.47 1.48
N THR A 52 18.06 -8.24 1.56
CA THR A 52 18.10 -9.70 1.63
C THR A 52 17.27 -10.29 0.49
N MET A 53 17.91 -11.05 -0.40
CA MET A 53 17.21 -11.88 -1.37
C MET A 53 16.69 -13.13 -0.66
N LEU A 54 15.41 -13.43 -0.80
CA LEU A 54 14.82 -14.63 -0.23
C LEU A 54 14.92 -15.82 -1.20
N ASP A 55 14.77 -17.02 -0.65
CA ASP A 55 14.69 -18.25 -1.44
C ASP A 55 13.43 -18.27 -2.34
N GLY A 56 13.48 -19.05 -3.42
CA GLY A 56 12.38 -19.16 -4.40
C GLY A 56 12.46 -18.17 -5.55
N GLY A 57 13.68 -17.74 -5.87
CA GLY A 57 14.01 -17.06 -7.12
C GLY A 57 13.74 -15.57 -7.15
N GLY A 58 14.37 -14.89 -8.09
CA GLY A 58 14.22 -13.45 -8.32
C GLY A 58 13.27 -13.13 -9.47
N ILE A 59 13.46 -11.95 -10.05
CA ILE A 59 12.70 -11.50 -11.24
C ILE A 59 12.99 -12.37 -12.48
N ASP A 60 14.19 -12.96 -12.57
CA ASP A 60 14.63 -13.73 -13.74
C ASP A 60 13.89 -15.08 -13.88
N GLU A 61 13.18 -15.51 -12.83
CA GLU A 61 12.33 -16.72 -12.83
C GLU A 61 10.86 -16.41 -13.15
N LEU A 62 10.52 -15.14 -13.37
CA LEU A 62 9.19 -14.74 -13.83
C LEU A 62 9.19 -14.66 -15.36
N HIS A 63 8.02 -14.88 -15.96
CA HIS A 63 7.79 -14.59 -17.37
C HIS A 63 8.07 -13.09 -17.64
N PRO A 64 8.75 -12.76 -18.74
CA PRO A 64 9.28 -11.42 -18.97
C PRO A 64 8.20 -10.35 -19.14
N GLU A 65 7.08 -10.76 -19.75
CA GLU A 65 5.96 -9.90 -20.12
C GLU A 65 4.67 -10.38 -19.44
N GLU A 66 3.85 -9.40 -19.09
CA GLU A 66 2.50 -9.60 -18.53
C GLU A 66 1.55 -8.79 -19.39
N ASN A 67 0.38 -9.33 -19.72
CA ASN A 67 -0.55 -8.66 -20.63
C ASN A 67 -1.54 -7.71 -19.92
N VAL A 68 -1.38 -7.52 -18.60
CA VAL A 68 -2.13 -6.55 -17.80
C VAL A 68 -1.21 -5.56 -17.11
N SER A 69 -1.76 -4.41 -16.69
CA SER A 69 -0.93 -3.33 -16.14
C SER A 69 -0.22 -3.73 -14.83
N PRO A 70 1.01 -3.23 -14.57
CA PRO A 70 1.72 -3.52 -13.32
C PRO A 70 0.95 -3.13 -12.05
N SER A 71 0.13 -2.07 -12.12
CA SER A 71 -0.73 -1.67 -11.00
C SER A 71 -1.78 -2.73 -10.69
N LEU A 72 -2.37 -3.34 -11.72
CA LEU A 72 -3.40 -4.36 -11.56
C LEU A 72 -2.80 -5.65 -10.99
N VAL A 73 -1.63 -6.06 -11.50
CA VAL A 73 -0.85 -7.17 -10.95
C VAL A 73 -0.54 -6.94 -9.48
N GLY A 74 -0.09 -5.74 -9.12
CA GLY A 74 0.23 -5.39 -7.73
C GLY A 74 -0.96 -5.55 -6.77
N ILE A 75 -2.13 -5.05 -7.17
CA ILE A 75 -3.36 -5.16 -6.36
C ILE A 75 -3.80 -6.63 -6.25
N ALA A 76 -3.75 -7.39 -7.35
CA ALA A 76 -4.14 -8.80 -7.34
C ALA A 76 -3.22 -9.63 -6.42
N VAL A 77 -1.90 -9.40 -6.48
CA VAL A 77 -0.92 -10.04 -5.60
C VAL A 77 -1.16 -9.67 -4.14
N ASP A 78 -1.41 -8.40 -3.82
CA ASP A 78 -1.72 -7.97 -2.44
C ASP A 78 -2.99 -8.68 -1.91
N TYR A 79 -4.10 -8.63 -2.65
CA TYR A 79 -5.38 -9.18 -2.19
C TYR A 79 -5.37 -10.71 -2.09
N LEU A 80 -4.76 -11.39 -3.05
CA LEU A 80 -4.56 -12.83 -2.96
C LEU A 80 -3.62 -13.19 -1.80
N THR A 81 -2.58 -12.41 -1.54
CA THR A 81 -1.70 -12.65 -0.39
C THR A 81 -2.45 -12.49 0.93
N ARG A 82 -3.27 -11.44 1.08
CA ARG A 82 -4.11 -11.26 2.28
C ARG A 82 -5.08 -12.44 2.45
N PHE A 83 -5.77 -12.83 1.38
CA PHE A 83 -6.68 -13.97 1.39
C PHE A 83 -5.98 -15.27 1.81
N MET A 84 -4.88 -15.61 1.14
CA MET A 84 -4.13 -16.84 1.37
C MET A 84 -3.39 -16.86 2.72
N SER A 85 -3.22 -15.70 3.37
CA SER A 85 -2.65 -15.57 4.72
C SER A 85 -3.71 -15.45 5.83
N GLY A 86 -4.98 -15.75 5.53
CA GLY A 86 -6.05 -15.94 6.52
C GLY A 86 -7.12 -14.85 6.55
N THR A 87 -6.99 -13.76 5.78
CA THR A 87 -8.05 -12.76 5.65
C THR A 87 -9.20 -13.34 4.82
N SER A 88 -10.46 -13.02 5.14
CA SER A 88 -11.57 -13.47 4.30
C SER A 88 -11.48 -12.86 2.90
N VAL A 89 -11.93 -13.60 1.88
CA VAL A 89 -11.91 -13.09 0.49
C VAL A 89 -12.71 -11.79 0.35
N GLU A 90 -13.81 -11.64 1.11
CA GLU A 90 -14.63 -10.43 1.06
C GLU A 90 -13.91 -9.21 1.66
N GLU A 91 -13.14 -9.39 2.74
CA GLU A 91 -12.38 -8.30 3.34
C GLU A 91 -11.13 -7.95 2.52
N ALA A 92 -10.44 -8.96 1.97
CA ALA A 92 -9.29 -8.74 1.08
C ALA A 92 -9.67 -7.88 -0.14
N PHE A 93 -10.83 -8.12 -0.74
CA PHE A 93 -11.34 -7.36 -1.90
C PHE A 93 -12.29 -6.22 -1.51
N LYS A 94 -12.23 -5.69 -0.29
CA LYS A 94 -13.14 -4.64 0.19
C LYS A 94 -13.06 -3.35 -0.62
N VAL A 95 -11.88 -2.93 -1.06
CA VAL A 95 -11.74 -1.73 -1.90
C VAL A 95 -12.37 -1.95 -3.27
N SER A 96 -12.12 -3.11 -3.89
CA SER A 96 -12.77 -3.52 -5.13
C SER A 96 -14.29 -3.58 -4.97
N LYS A 97 -14.79 -4.04 -3.81
CA LYS A 97 -16.22 -4.01 -3.47
C LYS A 97 -16.74 -2.58 -3.49
N LEU A 98 -16.09 -1.63 -2.81
CA LEU A 98 -16.49 -0.22 -2.83
C LEU A 98 -16.50 0.36 -4.25
N GLY A 99 -15.47 0.05 -5.05
CA GLY A 99 -15.41 0.43 -6.47
C GLY A 99 -16.58 -0.09 -7.29
N ALA A 100 -16.93 -1.38 -7.13
CA ALA A 100 -18.08 -1.99 -7.78
C ALA A 100 -19.42 -1.35 -7.36
N HIS A 101 -19.52 -0.83 -6.13
CA HIS A 101 -20.71 -0.08 -5.72
C HIS A 101 -20.81 1.26 -6.44
N VAL A 102 -19.68 1.99 -6.56
CA VAL A 102 -19.59 3.28 -7.26
C VAL A 102 -20.03 3.15 -8.72
N VAL A 103 -19.61 2.09 -9.42
CA VAL A 103 -19.99 1.84 -10.84
C VAL A 103 -21.25 0.98 -11.00
N ARG A 104 -21.97 0.70 -9.90
CA ARG A 104 -23.24 -0.05 -9.87
C ARG A 104 -23.14 -1.50 -10.40
N GLN A 105 -21.97 -2.13 -10.32
CA GLN A 105 -21.72 -3.51 -10.79
C GLN A 105 -21.64 -4.56 -9.67
N ARG A 106 -22.43 -4.37 -8.60
CA ARG A 106 -22.44 -5.26 -7.42
C ARG A 106 -22.69 -6.74 -7.75
N ARG A 107 -23.51 -7.03 -8.76
CA ARG A 107 -23.82 -8.40 -9.18
C ARG A 107 -22.61 -9.08 -9.83
N LEU A 108 -21.92 -8.38 -10.73
CA LEU A 108 -20.70 -8.89 -11.36
C LEU A 108 -19.60 -9.11 -10.31
N PHE A 109 -19.39 -8.13 -9.41
CA PHE A 109 -18.44 -8.28 -8.32
C PHE A 109 -18.70 -9.56 -7.51
N LYS A 110 -19.95 -9.83 -7.10
CA LYS A 110 -20.29 -11.04 -6.35
C LYS A 110 -20.01 -12.32 -7.14
N LYS A 111 -20.29 -12.33 -8.45
CA LYS A 111 -20.02 -13.48 -9.34
C LYS A 111 -18.52 -13.74 -9.48
N LEU A 112 -17.71 -12.69 -9.62
CA LEU A 112 -16.26 -12.83 -9.69
C LEU A 112 -15.69 -13.27 -8.34
N LEU A 113 -16.15 -12.67 -7.24
CA LEU A 113 -15.71 -13.02 -5.88
C LEU A 113 -16.02 -14.48 -5.54
N SER A 114 -17.15 -15.01 -5.99
CA SER A 114 -17.48 -16.42 -5.78
C SER A 114 -16.57 -17.38 -6.52
N ASN A 115 -15.73 -16.93 -7.46
CA ASN A 115 -14.78 -17.78 -8.17
C ASN A 115 -13.38 -17.79 -7.53
N VAL A 116 -13.15 -17.02 -6.46
CA VAL A 116 -11.84 -16.94 -5.80
C VAL A 116 -11.81 -17.91 -4.62
N TYR A 117 -11.15 -19.05 -4.81
CA TYR A 117 -11.03 -20.12 -3.81
C TYR A 117 -9.59 -20.42 -3.40
N GLY A 118 -8.61 -20.01 -4.21
CA GLY A 118 -7.19 -20.25 -3.95
C GLY A 118 -6.30 -19.57 -5.00
N LEU A 119 -5.29 -20.30 -5.47
CA LEU A 119 -4.31 -19.84 -6.46
C LEU A 119 -4.34 -20.66 -7.77
N ASP A 120 -5.43 -21.39 -8.01
CA ASP A 120 -5.72 -21.95 -9.33
C ASP A 120 -5.96 -20.83 -10.35
N ASP A 121 -5.89 -21.16 -11.63
CA ASP A 121 -5.97 -20.20 -12.74
C ASP A 121 -7.26 -19.38 -12.68
N ASP A 122 -8.41 -20.02 -12.46
CA ASP A 122 -9.72 -19.35 -12.42
C ASP A 122 -9.81 -18.36 -11.25
N SER A 123 -9.31 -18.74 -10.07
CA SER A 123 -9.22 -17.85 -8.91
C SER A 123 -8.36 -16.62 -9.21
N ILE A 124 -7.20 -16.79 -9.85
CA ILE A 124 -6.30 -15.67 -10.16
C ILE A 124 -6.89 -14.76 -11.24
N VAL A 125 -7.48 -15.32 -12.30
CA VAL A 125 -8.19 -14.54 -13.33
C VAL A 125 -9.30 -13.70 -12.69
N ALA A 126 -10.11 -14.31 -11.82
CA ALA A 126 -11.17 -13.60 -11.12
C ALA A 126 -10.61 -12.49 -10.20
N ALA A 127 -9.53 -12.76 -9.49
CA ALA A 127 -8.84 -11.77 -8.64
C ALA A 127 -8.35 -10.56 -9.46
N VAL A 128 -7.69 -10.78 -10.60
CA VAL A 128 -7.22 -9.71 -11.49
C VAL A 128 -8.39 -8.86 -12.01
N LYS A 129 -9.51 -9.49 -12.39
CA LYS A 129 -10.73 -8.78 -12.77
C LYS A 129 -11.30 -7.95 -11.62
N LEU A 130 -11.40 -8.53 -10.41
CA LEU A 130 -11.88 -7.84 -9.23
C LEU A 130 -11.03 -6.60 -8.92
N SER A 131 -9.72 -6.71 -8.98
CA SER A 131 -8.77 -5.61 -8.77
C SER A 131 -9.01 -4.43 -9.73
N GLY A 132 -9.64 -4.63 -10.88
CA GLY A 132 -9.98 -3.55 -11.81
C GLY A 132 -10.97 -2.53 -11.22
N PHE A 133 -11.84 -2.96 -10.29
CA PHE A 133 -12.80 -2.07 -9.64
C PHE A 133 -12.14 -1.02 -8.73
N ASP A 134 -10.93 -1.25 -8.24
CA ASP A 134 -10.22 -0.30 -7.36
C ASP A 134 -10.07 1.08 -7.99
N SER A 135 -9.84 1.13 -9.31
CA SER A 135 -9.73 2.37 -10.06
C SER A 135 -10.93 3.30 -9.87
N ALA A 136 -12.14 2.74 -9.83
CA ALA A 136 -13.37 3.50 -9.63
C ALA A 136 -13.44 4.15 -8.25
N TYR A 137 -12.95 3.45 -7.22
CA TYR A 137 -12.95 3.98 -5.85
C TYR A 137 -11.79 4.97 -5.63
N ARG A 138 -10.58 4.62 -6.09
CA ARG A 138 -9.36 5.38 -5.81
C ARG A 138 -9.18 6.60 -6.71
N ALA A 139 -9.57 6.50 -7.98
CA ALA A 139 -9.39 7.55 -8.99
C ALA A 139 -10.72 8.07 -9.57
N GLY A 140 -11.86 7.52 -9.15
CA GLY A 140 -13.19 7.93 -9.57
C GLY A 140 -13.70 7.21 -10.81
N VAL A 141 -15.00 7.38 -11.09
CA VAL A 141 -15.73 6.67 -12.16
C VAL A 141 -15.09 6.85 -13.54
N MET A 142 -14.47 7.99 -13.83
CA MET A 142 -13.83 8.25 -15.13
C MET A 142 -12.58 7.39 -15.39
N ALA A 143 -11.91 6.92 -14.34
CA ALA A 143 -10.75 6.05 -14.46
C ALA A 143 -11.13 4.57 -14.67
N TYR A 144 -12.39 4.22 -14.42
CA TYR A 144 -12.88 2.85 -14.52
C TYR A 144 -12.92 2.36 -15.97
N ARG A 145 -12.47 1.12 -16.16
CA ARG A 145 -12.66 0.34 -17.39
C ARG A 145 -13.45 -0.93 -17.06
N PRO A 146 -14.32 -1.43 -17.96
CA PRO A 146 -15.04 -2.68 -17.73
C PRO A 146 -14.07 -3.80 -17.33
N VAL A 147 -14.38 -4.50 -16.25
CA VAL A 147 -13.49 -5.56 -15.72
C VAL A 147 -13.63 -6.85 -16.52
N GLU A 148 -14.71 -6.97 -17.28
CA GLU A 148 -14.95 -8.07 -18.20
C GLU A 148 -13.90 -8.15 -19.30
N ASP A 149 -13.39 -6.98 -19.74
CA ASP A 149 -12.39 -6.82 -20.80
C ASP A 149 -10.95 -7.15 -20.31
N ILE A 150 -10.77 -7.41 -19.01
CA ILE A 150 -9.47 -7.73 -18.42
C ILE A 150 -9.23 -9.23 -18.56
N GLU A 151 -8.39 -9.64 -19.50
CA GLU A 151 -8.10 -11.06 -19.77
C GLU A 151 -6.62 -11.36 -19.51
N PRO A 152 -6.20 -11.68 -18.26
CA PRO A 152 -4.82 -12.07 -18.02
C PRO A 152 -4.50 -13.39 -18.70
N ASP A 153 -3.35 -13.46 -19.37
CA ASP A 153 -2.86 -14.70 -19.99
C ASP A 153 -2.20 -15.64 -18.96
N GLY A 154 -1.83 -16.84 -19.43
CA GLY A 154 -1.22 -17.87 -18.59
C GLY A 154 0.07 -17.40 -17.91
N ASP A 155 0.92 -16.69 -18.64
CA ASP A 155 2.18 -16.14 -18.14
C ASP A 155 1.94 -15.13 -17.00
N THR A 156 0.97 -14.24 -17.18
CA THR A 156 0.54 -13.27 -16.15
C THR A 156 -0.01 -13.98 -14.91
N VAL A 157 -0.84 -15.01 -15.10
CA VAL A 157 -1.42 -15.81 -14.02
C VAL A 157 -0.33 -16.54 -13.22
N GLU A 158 0.63 -17.16 -13.90
CA GLU A 158 1.74 -17.87 -13.25
C GLU A 158 2.69 -16.93 -12.50
N ASN A 159 2.95 -15.74 -13.06
CA ASN A 159 3.71 -14.69 -12.37
C ASN A 159 3.01 -14.25 -11.08
N ILE A 160 1.70 -14.01 -11.12
CA ILE A 160 0.91 -13.65 -9.94
C ILE A 160 0.98 -14.76 -8.89
N ARG A 161 0.76 -16.02 -9.29
CA ARG A 161 0.85 -17.18 -8.39
C ARG A 161 2.19 -17.21 -7.69
N THR A 162 3.28 -17.14 -8.44
CA THR A 162 4.65 -17.18 -7.92
C THR A 162 4.88 -16.06 -6.90
N MET A 163 4.44 -14.83 -7.20
CA MET A 163 4.58 -13.70 -6.27
C MET A 163 3.74 -13.86 -5.00
N VAL A 164 2.54 -14.44 -5.08
CA VAL A 164 1.73 -14.73 -3.89
C VAL A 164 2.39 -15.81 -3.04
N GLU A 165 2.87 -16.90 -3.64
CA GLU A 165 3.57 -17.96 -2.92
C GLU A 165 4.86 -17.49 -2.26
N ARG A 166 5.64 -16.63 -2.94
CA ARG A 166 6.79 -15.95 -2.35
C ARG A 166 6.37 -15.12 -1.13
N SER A 167 5.25 -14.41 -1.21
CA SER A 167 4.72 -13.62 -0.09
C SER A 167 4.28 -14.48 1.10
N LEU A 168 3.71 -15.66 0.85
CA LEU A 168 3.39 -16.62 1.91
C LEU A 168 4.66 -17.15 2.60
N ARG A 169 5.71 -17.45 1.82
CA ARG A 169 7.03 -17.83 2.37
C ARG A 169 7.67 -16.70 3.19
N PHE A 170 7.54 -15.46 2.72
CA PHE A 170 7.96 -14.28 3.49
C PHE A 170 7.27 -14.25 4.87
N PHE A 171 5.96 -14.51 4.96
CA PHE A 171 5.26 -14.54 6.25
C PHE A 171 5.71 -15.68 7.17
N ASN A 172 6.22 -16.79 6.64
CA ASN A 172 6.82 -17.84 7.47
C ASN A 172 8.10 -17.38 8.17
N GLN A 173 8.83 -16.42 7.60
CA GLN A 173 10.07 -15.89 8.16
C GLN A 173 9.87 -14.62 9.01
N TYR A 174 9.05 -13.69 8.53
CA TYR A 174 8.90 -12.36 9.14
C TYR A 174 7.57 -12.15 9.85
N GLY A 175 6.61 -13.04 9.66
CA GLY A 175 5.32 -13.02 10.34
C GLY A 175 5.37 -13.58 11.77
N PRO A 176 4.20 -13.81 12.40
CA PRO A 176 2.86 -13.54 11.88
C PRO A 176 2.55 -12.03 11.84
N LYS A 177 1.47 -11.67 11.14
CA LYS A 177 0.90 -10.31 11.19
C LYS A 177 0.32 -10.05 12.58
N VAL A 178 0.65 -8.90 13.16
CA VAL A 178 0.03 -8.37 14.38
C VAL A 178 -1.13 -7.44 14.03
N MET A 179 -1.00 -6.71 12.92
CA MET A 179 -2.05 -5.85 12.37
C MET A 179 -2.01 -5.90 10.84
N ASP A 180 -3.18 -5.89 10.18
CA ASP A 180 -3.34 -5.94 8.72
C ASP A 180 -4.26 -4.78 8.29
N GLY A 181 -3.89 -4.03 7.25
CA GLY A 181 -4.62 -2.82 6.82
C GLY A 181 -4.43 -1.67 7.80
N LEU A 182 -3.21 -1.15 7.88
CA LEU A 182 -2.80 -0.15 8.85
C LEU A 182 -3.50 1.19 8.62
N THR A 183 -4.01 1.77 9.71
CA THR A 183 -4.49 3.14 9.76
C THR A 183 -3.77 3.91 10.86
N PHE A 184 -3.92 5.24 10.86
CA PHE A 184 -3.24 6.14 11.79
C PHE A 184 -4.25 7.04 12.51
N GLU A 185 -5.38 6.45 12.94
CA GLU A 185 -6.42 7.18 13.67
C GLU A 185 -5.84 7.85 14.93
N GLY A 186 -6.13 9.14 15.12
CA GLY A 186 -5.50 9.96 16.17
C GLY A 186 -4.16 10.58 15.76
N GLY A 187 -3.42 9.96 14.82
CA GLY A 187 -2.11 10.44 14.34
C GLY A 187 -2.18 11.35 13.10
N TYR A 188 -3.36 11.57 12.52
CA TYR A 188 -3.54 12.46 11.36
C TYR A 188 -3.43 13.94 11.74
N THR A 189 -3.10 14.80 10.76
CA THR A 189 -2.92 16.25 10.96
C THR A 189 -3.70 17.07 9.93
N GLY A 190 -3.58 18.40 9.99
CA GLY A 190 -4.11 19.30 8.95
C GLY A 190 -3.41 19.15 7.59
N TYR A 191 -2.24 18.53 7.51
CA TYR A 191 -1.55 18.25 6.24
C TYR A 191 -1.89 16.85 5.70
N VAL A 192 -1.94 15.84 6.57
CA VAL A 192 -2.13 14.45 6.19
C VAL A 192 -3.38 13.89 6.88
N ALA A 193 -4.41 13.60 6.09
CA ALA A 193 -5.72 13.16 6.61
C ALA A 193 -6.02 11.68 6.37
N THR A 194 -5.27 11.01 5.49
CA THR A 194 -5.45 9.59 5.18
C THR A 194 -4.12 8.90 4.91
N GLY A 195 -4.03 7.63 5.29
CA GLY A 195 -2.91 6.74 5.01
C GLY A 195 -3.38 5.30 5.14
N ASP A 196 -2.77 4.43 4.34
CA ASP A 196 -3.07 2.99 4.26
C ASP A 196 -1.72 2.28 4.15
N GLY A 197 -1.27 1.69 5.25
CA GLY A 197 -0.09 0.82 5.27
C GLY A 197 -0.49 -0.64 5.18
N ASP A 198 0.41 -1.50 4.73
CA ASP A 198 0.03 -2.88 4.44
C ASP A 198 -0.17 -3.69 5.73
N PHE A 199 0.87 -3.87 6.55
CA PHE A 199 0.76 -4.62 7.81
C PHE A 199 1.93 -4.38 8.77
N LEU A 200 1.71 -4.76 10.03
CA LEU A 200 2.73 -4.86 11.07
C LEU A 200 2.99 -6.35 11.38
N THR A 201 4.25 -6.70 11.59
CA THR A 201 4.63 -7.91 12.33
C THR A 201 5.16 -7.50 13.70
N ASN A 202 5.61 -8.45 14.52
CA ASN A 202 5.96 -8.20 15.92
C ASN A 202 6.97 -7.05 16.13
N ASP A 203 7.87 -6.82 15.19
CA ASP A 203 8.94 -5.82 15.31
C ASP A 203 9.08 -4.90 14.09
N THR A 204 8.26 -5.06 13.04
CA THR A 204 8.51 -4.39 11.76
C THR A 204 7.22 -3.86 11.13
N LEU A 205 7.29 -2.60 10.68
CA LEU A 205 6.29 -1.99 9.80
C LEU A 205 6.62 -2.30 8.35
N TRP A 206 5.70 -2.95 7.65
CA TRP A 206 5.91 -3.43 6.29
C TRP A 206 5.06 -2.70 5.27
N ASP A 207 5.66 -2.50 4.10
CA ASP A 207 5.01 -2.03 2.89
C ASP A 207 5.41 -2.95 1.72
N PHE A 208 4.41 -3.50 1.04
CA PHE A 208 4.53 -4.36 -0.12
C PHE A 208 4.68 -3.53 -1.39
N LYS A 209 5.67 -3.90 -2.20
CA LYS A 209 5.97 -3.20 -3.45
C LYS A 209 6.22 -4.18 -4.57
N VAL A 210 5.15 -4.54 -5.29
CA VAL A 210 5.22 -5.35 -6.51
C VAL A 210 5.76 -4.49 -7.65
N SER A 211 7.08 -4.48 -7.86
CA SER A 211 7.72 -3.61 -8.86
C SER A 211 8.99 -4.20 -9.42
N LYS A 212 9.30 -3.91 -10.69
CA LYS A 212 10.62 -4.19 -11.29
C LYS A 212 11.69 -3.18 -10.83
N GLN A 213 11.28 -2.09 -10.17
CA GLN A 213 12.17 -1.02 -9.72
C GLN A 213 12.75 -1.31 -8.34
N LYS A 214 14.01 -0.92 -8.12
CA LYS A 214 14.64 -0.90 -6.80
C LYS A 214 13.92 0.07 -5.85
N LEU A 215 14.14 -0.09 -4.55
CA LEU A 215 13.61 0.77 -3.50
C LEU A 215 13.88 2.26 -3.80
N GLN A 216 12.86 3.10 -3.62
CA GLN A 216 12.89 4.54 -3.96
C GLN A 216 12.66 5.41 -2.73
N ASN A 217 13.20 6.63 -2.78
CA ASN A 217 13.08 7.61 -1.70
C ASN A 217 11.63 7.93 -1.31
N LYS A 218 10.68 7.82 -2.25
CA LYS A 218 9.26 8.03 -1.95
C LYS A 218 8.71 6.96 -1.00
N TYR A 219 9.20 5.72 -1.10
CA TYR A 219 8.77 4.61 -0.25
C TYR A 219 9.47 4.65 1.12
N THR A 220 10.74 5.06 1.17
CA THR A 220 11.43 5.23 2.46
C THR A 220 10.82 6.36 3.30
N LEU A 221 10.44 7.47 2.66
CA LEU A 221 9.68 8.53 3.34
C LEU A 221 8.28 8.04 3.75
N GLN A 222 7.59 7.27 2.90
CA GLN A 222 6.28 6.71 3.23
C GLN A 222 6.35 5.86 4.51
N LEU A 223 7.32 4.96 4.63
CA LEU A 223 7.53 4.14 5.82
C LEU A 223 7.81 4.99 7.06
N LEU A 224 8.68 6.00 6.94
CA LEU A 224 8.96 6.90 8.06
C LEU A 224 7.69 7.64 8.50
N MET A 225 6.92 8.17 7.56
CA MET A 225 5.63 8.82 7.87
C MET A 225 4.67 7.86 8.55
N TYR A 226 4.53 6.62 8.06
CA TYR A 226 3.66 5.61 8.66
C TYR A 226 4.08 5.29 10.10
N TRP A 227 5.37 5.08 10.35
CA TRP A 227 5.84 4.79 11.70
C TRP A 227 5.61 5.97 12.65
N ARG A 228 5.97 7.19 12.24
CA ARG A 228 5.75 8.37 13.09
C ARG A 228 4.27 8.61 13.33
N MET A 229 3.44 8.56 12.30
CA MET A 229 1.99 8.71 12.47
C MET A 229 1.37 7.60 13.31
N GLY A 230 1.91 6.38 13.23
CA GLY A 230 1.51 5.27 14.08
C GLY A 230 1.80 5.52 15.56
N LEU A 231 2.98 6.07 15.90
CA LEU A 231 3.33 6.42 17.27
C LEU A 231 2.48 7.57 17.86
N HIS A 232 1.93 8.44 17.01
CA HIS A 232 0.97 9.48 17.40
C HIS A 232 -0.49 9.02 17.30
N SER A 233 -0.74 7.78 16.90
CA SER A 233 -2.08 7.22 16.74
C SER A 233 -2.59 6.58 18.03
N ILE A 234 -3.85 6.15 18.01
CA ILE A 234 -4.46 5.38 19.11
C ILE A 234 -3.95 3.93 19.19
N HIS A 235 -3.09 3.50 18.26
CA HIS A 235 -2.66 2.12 18.09
C HIS A 235 -1.31 1.87 18.79
N PRO A 236 -1.29 1.24 19.98
CA PRO A 236 -0.05 1.01 20.73
C PRO A 236 0.91 0.03 20.04
N GLU A 237 0.46 -0.74 19.05
CA GLU A 237 1.28 -1.72 18.33
C GLU A 237 2.50 -1.09 17.65
N TYR A 238 2.40 0.19 17.25
CA TYR A 238 3.52 0.92 16.63
C TYR A 238 4.69 1.15 17.59
N GLU A 239 4.48 1.11 18.90
CA GLU A 239 5.56 1.22 19.91
C GLU A 239 6.54 0.04 19.84
N ASN A 240 6.09 -1.11 19.31
CA ASN A 240 6.92 -2.31 19.18
C ASN A 240 7.80 -2.30 17.91
N VAL A 241 7.61 -1.33 17.01
CA VAL A 241 8.35 -1.26 15.75
C VAL A 241 9.82 -0.95 16.02
N LYS A 242 10.67 -1.91 15.65
CA LYS A 242 12.13 -1.81 15.64
C LYS A 242 12.68 -1.61 14.24
N TYR A 243 11.93 -2.00 13.21
CA TYR A 243 12.37 -1.89 11.83
C TYR A 243 11.31 -1.28 10.91
N LEU A 244 11.77 -0.53 9.92
CA LEU A 244 10.99 -0.17 8.74
C LEU A 244 11.32 -1.15 7.62
N GLY A 245 10.31 -1.72 6.97
CA GLY A 245 10.47 -2.82 6.02
C GLY A 245 9.75 -2.59 4.69
N VAL A 246 10.41 -2.90 3.58
CA VAL A 246 9.75 -3.11 2.29
C VAL A 246 9.97 -4.55 1.86
N TYR A 247 8.91 -5.20 1.38
CA TYR A 247 9.05 -6.46 0.67
C TYR A 247 8.58 -6.32 -0.79
N ASN A 248 9.40 -6.80 -1.71
CA ASN A 248 9.08 -6.82 -3.13
C ASN A 248 9.02 -8.27 -3.62
N PRO A 249 7.82 -8.88 -3.76
CA PRO A 249 7.70 -10.28 -4.17
C PRO A 249 8.10 -10.53 -5.63
N ARG A 250 8.11 -9.48 -6.47
CA ARG A 250 8.54 -9.59 -7.87
C ARG A 250 10.04 -9.82 -7.95
N MET A 251 10.80 -9.04 -7.17
CA MET A 251 12.24 -9.22 -7.06
C MET A 251 12.63 -10.29 -6.04
N ASN A 252 11.71 -10.67 -5.16
CA ASN A 252 11.89 -11.50 -3.97
C ASN A 252 12.93 -10.95 -2.98
N ILE A 253 12.91 -9.62 -2.79
CA ILE A 253 13.87 -8.90 -1.95
C ILE A 253 13.15 -8.25 -0.77
N VAL A 254 13.72 -8.45 0.42
CA VAL A 254 13.41 -7.73 1.65
C VAL A 254 14.39 -6.58 1.83
N TYR A 255 13.86 -5.42 2.19
CA TYR A 255 14.60 -4.25 2.62
C TYR A 255 14.23 -3.99 4.08
N ARG A 256 15.19 -3.90 5.01
CA ARG A 256 14.93 -3.52 6.42
C ARG A 256 15.90 -2.46 6.89
N LEU A 257 15.40 -1.54 7.72
CA LEU A 257 16.19 -0.50 8.39
C LEU A 257 15.81 -0.49 9.86
N ASP A 258 16.80 -0.55 10.75
CA ASP A 258 16.59 -0.36 12.19
C ASP A 258 16.18 1.10 12.44
N VAL A 259 15.10 1.32 13.18
CA VAL A 259 14.60 2.67 13.47
C VAL A 259 15.59 3.51 14.28
N ASN A 260 16.50 2.87 15.03
CA ASN A 260 17.53 3.54 15.81
C ASN A 260 18.64 4.13 14.93
N ASP A 261 18.79 3.65 13.68
CA ASP A 261 19.75 4.19 12.73
C ASP A 261 19.24 5.47 12.04
N ILE A 262 17.97 5.84 12.26
CA ILE A 262 17.38 7.04 11.68
C ILE A 262 17.78 8.27 12.53
N PRO A 263 18.46 9.27 11.95
CA PRO A 263 18.87 10.47 12.69
C PRO A 263 17.69 11.23 13.32
N THR A 264 17.84 11.69 14.55
CA THR A 264 16.79 12.42 15.29
C THR A 264 16.36 13.71 14.58
N ASP A 265 17.29 14.40 13.91
CA ASP A 265 16.98 15.60 13.11
C ASP A 265 16.10 15.26 11.92
N VAL A 266 16.34 14.14 11.24
CA VAL A 266 15.48 13.64 10.16
C VAL A 266 14.07 13.34 10.67
N ILE A 267 13.95 12.67 11.82
CA ILE A 267 12.65 12.40 12.46
C ILE A 267 11.93 13.71 12.77
N SER A 268 12.61 14.64 13.44
CA SER A 268 12.04 15.93 13.85
C SER A 268 11.57 16.75 12.64
N THR A 269 12.37 16.82 11.57
CA THR A 269 12.00 17.52 10.34
C THR A 269 10.79 16.86 9.68
N VAL A 270 10.72 15.52 9.60
CA VAL A 270 9.58 14.84 8.99
C VAL A 270 8.31 15.01 9.84
N GLU A 271 8.41 14.93 11.17
CA GLU A 271 7.28 15.17 12.06
C GLU A 271 6.72 16.59 11.96
N THR A 272 7.58 17.61 11.91
CA THR A 272 7.15 19.02 11.97
C THR A 272 6.87 19.63 10.58
N GLU A 273 7.72 19.39 9.59
CA GLU A 273 7.60 20.04 8.28
C GLU A 273 6.79 19.20 7.28
N VAL A 274 6.85 17.87 7.40
CA VAL A 274 6.17 16.97 6.44
C VAL A 274 4.80 16.56 6.97
N ILE A 275 4.73 16.04 8.19
CA ILE A 275 3.47 15.56 8.80
C ILE A 275 2.74 16.72 9.48
N GLY A 276 3.44 17.58 10.20
CA GLY A 276 2.92 18.79 10.85
C GLY A 276 2.29 18.56 12.22
N TYR A 277 3.00 17.85 13.09
CA TYR A 277 2.78 17.86 14.54
C TYR A 277 3.25 19.16 15.19
#